data_AF-A0A915UR68-F1
#
_entry.id   AF-A0A915UR68-F1
#
_cell.length_a   1.000
_cell.length_b   1.000
_cell.length_c   1.000
_cell.angle_alpha   90.00
_cell.angle_beta   90.00
_cell.angle_gamma   90.00
#
_symmetry.space_group_name_H-M   'P 1'
#
loop_
_entity.id
_entity.type
_entity.pdbx_description
1 polymer ?
#
loop_
_entity_poly.entity_id
_entity_poly.type
_entity_poly.pdbx_seq_one_letter_code
_entity_poly.pdbx_strand_id
1 'polypeptide(L)'
;MQKLIASALLGLTLISLHAQQIVGSWQFNGNFDAQIGAPITGFGFGDFETALINGQQAGVWAFEAGAYLIVPNGACANGGGQLLNQYTLIMDVLFPTIPGFTALLQTNPQNTDDADWFINPQRGMGVAGDYFDPLSRFQNGEWQRVVVVIDTTSPSGDDTTVYRVYINGALHNIVQRPSGWGVDGRFSLQDVILIFADEDFETAPGWINNLQLRNYPVSDAEVADLGGPTAGSLPITLGVTGSWTFDNTYDAQVGIAAQLIGAGSFTTETIGGQSAQVLSFERNAYLRIEHGIAPNGGGSRVNQYTVIMDIKFPSNRTSFNGFTCLFQTNPANTDDGDCFINAANGIGISGDYGDPTNVRFTANEWQRIALVVDTTSPAGNATYKSYVNGVLQNQVQLPSGWGVDGRYALGDTFLVFADNSNEVASGYINSMQLRSYAMSDAELAALGAPSAAGIPIPVEGDVNRDGCVDDADLLAVLFAFGANDPCIALEDLNRDGTVDDADLLLMLFNFGNGC
;
A
#
# COMPACT_ATOMS: atom_id res chain seq x y z
N MET A 1 -22.39 -20.38 49.65
CA MET A 1 -21.77 -19.04 49.65
C MET A 1 -20.34 -19.21 49.19
N GLN A 2 -19.84 -18.67 48.09
CA GLN A 2 -20.35 -17.83 47.02
C GLN A 2 -19.33 -18.00 45.88
N LYS A 3 -19.79 -18.26 44.65
CA LYS A 3 -18.93 -18.32 43.46
C LYS A 3 -18.29 -16.95 43.25
N LEU A 4 -16.97 -16.89 43.01
CA LEU A 4 -16.37 -15.81 42.25
C LEU A 4 -15.71 -16.43 41.02
N ILE A 5 -16.42 -16.35 39.91
CA ILE A 5 -15.88 -16.50 38.56
C ILE A 5 -15.29 -15.12 38.25
N ALA A 6 -13.97 -15.01 38.23
CA ALA A 6 -13.31 -13.85 37.66
C ALA A 6 -13.23 -14.08 36.15
N SER A 7 -14.16 -13.48 35.40
CA SER A 7 -14.02 -13.31 33.97
C SER A 7 -12.89 -12.32 33.71
N ALA A 8 -11.72 -12.82 33.33
CA ALA A 8 -10.68 -11.99 32.74
C ALA A 8 -11.15 -11.65 31.32
N LEU A 9 -11.78 -10.48 31.17
CA LEU A 9 -12.00 -9.85 29.89
C LEU A 9 -10.61 -9.37 29.42
N LEU A 10 -9.89 -10.21 28.66
CA LEU A 10 -8.77 -9.71 27.87
C LEU A 10 -9.38 -8.81 26.79
N GLY A 11 -9.34 -7.50 27.02
CA GLY A 11 -9.43 -6.55 25.93
C GLY A 11 -8.17 -6.71 25.09
N LEU A 12 -8.22 -7.59 24.08
CA LEU A 12 -7.36 -7.44 22.93
C LEU A 12 -7.81 -6.15 22.24
N THR A 13 -7.10 -5.05 22.47
CA THR A 13 -7.07 -3.97 21.49
C THR A 13 -6.43 -4.55 20.24
N LEU A 14 -7.28 -4.97 19.29
CA LEU A 14 -6.88 -5.19 17.91
C LEU A 14 -6.35 -3.85 17.39
N ILE A 15 -5.03 -3.66 17.44
CA ILE A 15 -4.38 -2.64 16.63
C ILE A 15 -4.39 -3.21 15.22
N SER A 16 -5.40 -2.83 14.45
CA SER A 16 -5.50 -3.22 13.05
C SER A 16 -4.42 -2.47 12.28
N LEU A 17 -3.45 -3.23 11.74
CA LEU A 17 -2.55 -2.73 10.70
C LEU A 17 -3.35 -2.75 9.39
N HIS A 18 -3.90 -1.60 8.99
CA HIS A 18 -4.65 -1.48 7.74
C HIS A 18 -3.69 -1.45 6.54
N ALA A 19 -4.06 -2.15 5.47
CA ALA A 19 -3.27 -2.23 4.24
C ALA A 19 -3.17 -0.86 3.54
N GLN A 20 -2.01 -0.59 2.91
CA GLN A 20 -1.82 0.61 2.09
C GLN A 20 -2.70 0.56 0.85
N GLN A 21 -3.57 1.54 0.69
CA GLN A 21 -4.72 1.49 -0.20
C GLN A 21 -5.13 2.87 -0.67
N ILE A 22 -5.75 2.90 -1.86
CA ILE A 22 -6.61 4.00 -2.27
C ILE A 22 -7.96 3.77 -1.60
N VAL A 23 -8.40 4.76 -0.82
CA VAL A 23 -9.63 4.71 -0.01
C VAL A 23 -10.69 5.69 -0.50
N GLY A 24 -10.31 6.55 -1.45
CA GLY A 24 -11.20 7.45 -2.15
C GLY A 24 -10.61 7.85 -3.49
N SER A 25 -11.41 7.85 -4.56
CA SER A 25 -11.04 8.30 -5.90
C SER A 25 -12.28 8.82 -6.61
N TRP A 26 -12.26 10.09 -7.01
CA TRP A 26 -13.39 10.77 -7.65
C TRP A 26 -12.92 11.49 -8.91
N GLN A 27 -13.72 11.35 -9.96
CA GLN A 27 -13.54 12.07 -11.22
C GLN A 27 -14.82 12.84 -11.50
N PHE A 28 -14.74 14.17 -11.59
CA PHE A 28 -15.91 15.07 -11.60
C PHE A 28 -16.60 15.13 -12.98
N ASN A 29 -16.94 13.98 -13.55
CA ASN A 29 -17.55 13.83 -14.87
C ASN A 29 -19.08 13.97 -14.83
N GLY A 30 -19.57 15.10 -14.31
CA GLY A 30 -21.00 15.40 -14.26
C GLY A 30 -21.72 14.95 -12.98
N ASN A 31 -21.02 14.34 -12.03
CA ASN A 31 -21.55 13.90 -10.74
C ASN A 31 -20.45 13.93 -9.65
N PHE A 32 -20.86 13.65 -8.41
CA PHE A 32 -19.96 13.50 -7.25
C PHE A 32 -19.75 12.02 -6.89
N ASP A 33 -20.01 11.12 -7.84
CA ASP A 33 -19.92 9.69 -7.61
C ASP A 33 -18.45 9.28 -7.48
N ALA A 34 -18.21 8.28 -6.64
CA ALA A 34 -16.90 7.74 -6.41
C ALA A 34 -16.57 6.64 -7.43
N GLN A 35 -15.30 6.58 -7.83
CA GLN A 35 -14.72 5.38 -8.45
C GLN A 35 -14.29 4.37 -7.38
N ILE A 36 -13.77 4.89 -6.27
CA ILE A 36 -13.43 4.18 -5.02
C ILE A 36 -13.84 5.12 -3.88
N GLY A 37 -14.37 4.62 -2.78
CA GLY A 37 -14.86 5.40 -1.64
C GLY A 37 -16.35 5.70 -1.72
N ALA A 38 -16.83 6.43 -0.71
CA ALA A 38 -18.19 6.93 -0.70
C ALA A 38 -18.37 8.19 -1.57
N PRO A 39 -19.58 8.46 -2.10
CA PRO A 39 -19.87 9.68 -2.83
C PRO A 39 -19.57 10.95 -2.03
N ILE A 40 -19.15 12.00 -2.73
CA ILE A 40 -18.88 13.32 -2.14
C ILE A 40 -20.17 14.14 -2.07
N THR A 41 -20.28 14.99 -1.05
CA THR A 41 -21.33 16.02 -1.00
C THR A 41 -20.73 17.41 -1.29
N GLY A 42 -21.23 18.09 -2.31
CA GLY A 42 -20.89 19.50 -2.57
C GLY A 42 -21.75 20.48 -1.76
N PHE A 43 -21.13 21.56 -1.28
CA PHE A 43 -21.80 22.69 -0.62
C PHE A 43 -21.48 24.00 -1.35
N GLY A 44 -22.41 24.94 -1.34
CA GLY A 44 -22.26 26.25 -1.99
C GLY A 44 -22.62 26.24 -3.47
N PHE A 45 -22.12 27.22 -4.22
CA PHE A 45 -22.40 27.37 -5.66
C PHE A 45 -21.30 26.71 -6.49
N GLY A 46 -21.69 25.76 -7.33
CA GLY A 46 -20.82 25.13 -8.32
C GLY A 46 -21.61 24.31 -9.32
N ASP A 47 -21.05 24.09 -10.50
CA ASP A 47 -21.69 23.41 -11.63
C ASP A 47 -20.70 22.43 -12.29
N PHE A 48 -21.23 21.33 -12.82
CA PHE A 48 -20.43 20.44 -13.64
C PHE A 48 -20.34 20.95 -15.07
N GLU A 49 -19.13 20.98 -15.63
CA GLU A 49 -18.89 21.39 -17.00
C GLU A 49 -17.72 20.60 -17.62
N THR A 50 -17.27 21.01 -18.80
CA THR A 50 -16.11 20.40 -19.46
C THR A 50 -15.01 21.42 -19.67
N ALA A 51 -13.77 21.06 -19.35
CA ALA A 51 -12.58 21.87 -19.58
C ALA A 51 -11.56 21.11 -20.45
N LEU A 52 -10.57 21.84 -20.99
CA LEU A 52 -9.43 21.23 -21.66
C LEU A 52 -8.28 21.05 -20.66
N ILE A 53 -7.84 19.81 -20.49
CA ILE A 53 -6.63 19.46 -19.73
C ILE A 53 -5.62 18.90 -20.73
N ASN A 54 -4.50 19.61 -20.92
CA ASN A 54 -3.50 19.27 -21.94
C ASN A 54 -4.09 19.05 -23.35
N GLY A 55 -5.10 19.85 -23.70
CA GLY A 55 -5.76 19.80 -25.01
C GLY A 55 -6.78 18.67 -25.18
N GLN A 56 -7.06 17.87 -24.16
CA GLN A 56 -8.10 16.85 -24.14
C GLN A 56 -9.29 17.31 -23.28
N GLN A 57 -10.51 16.99 -23.71
CA GLN A 57 -11.72 17.37 -22.97
C GLN A 57 -11.89 16.46 -21.74
N ALA A 58 -12.15 17.07 -20.58
CA ALA A 58 -12.40 16.39 -19.32
C ALA A 58 -13.62 16.99 -18.63
N GLY A 59 -14.39 16.18 -17.90
CA GLY A 59 -15.43 16.69 -17.01
C GLY A 59 -14.82 17.26 -15.74
N VAL A 60 -15.36 18.37 -15.27
CA VAL A 60 -14.86 19.09 -14.11
C VAL A 60 -16.02 19.62 -13.28
N TRP A 61 -15.76 19.85 -11.99
CA TRP A 61 -16.64 20.65 -11.16
C TRP A 61 -16.06 22.05 -11.02
N ALA A 62 -16.78 23.04 -11.53
CA ALA A 62 -16.50 24.45 -11.35
C ALA A 62 -17.16 24.93 -10.06
N PHE A 63 -16.44 25.66 -9.23
CA PHE A 63 -16.94 26.12 -7.95
C PHE A 63 -16.62 27.58 -7.69
N GLU A 64 -17.55 28.27 -7.04
CA GLU A 64 -17.43 29.67 -6.65
C GLU A 64 -16.79 29.82 -5.27
N ALA A 65 -16.40 31.05 -4.92
CA ALA A 65 -15.88 31.35 -3.59
C ALA A 65 -16.86 30.92 -2.49
N GLY A 66 -16.35 30.24 -1.47
CA GLY A 66 -17.13 29.70 -0.35
C GLY A 66 -17.87 28.38 -0.64
N ALA A 67 -17.75 27.82 -1.84
CA ALA A 67 -18.14 26.44 -2.11
C ALA A 67 -17.04 25.47 -1.65
N TYR A 68 -17.44 24.30 -1.16
CA TYR A 68 -16.53 23.26 -0.67
C TYR A 68 -17.12 21.87 -0.85
N LEU A 69 -16.27 20.85 -0.72
CA LEU A 69 -16.66 19.45 -0.75
C LEU A 69 -16.55 18.82 0.63
N ILE A 70 -17.53 18.01 0.99
CA ILE A 70 -17.53 17.14 2.16
C ILE A 70 -17.14 15.75 1.68
N VAL A 71 -15.95 15.30 2.07
CA VAL A 71 -15.32 14.08 1.55
C VAL A 71 -15.21 13.05 2.67
N PRO A 72 -15.88 11.90 2.54
CA PRO A 72 -15.69 10.78 3.45
C PRO A 72 -14.24 10.29 3.41
N ASN A 73 -13.63 10.10 4.58
CA ASN A 73 -12.26 9.59 4.69
C ASN A 73 -12.18 8.12 4.24
N GLY A 74 -13.21 7.31 4.52
CA GLY A 74 -13.32 5.92 4.06
C GLY A 74 -12.20 5.00 4.58
N ALA A 75 -11.43 5.46 5.56
CA ALA A 75 -10.23 4.78 6.04
C ALA A 75 -10.16 4.79 7.56
N CYS A 76 -9.49 3.78 8.07
CA CYS A 76 -9.37 3.55 9.49
C CYS A 76 -8.14 4.22 10.08
N ALA A 77 -8.09 4.22 11.41
CA ALA A 77 -6.93 4.67 12.14
C ALA A 77 -5.65 3.91 11.71
N ASN A 78 -4.55 4.64 11.59
CA ASN A 78 -3.21 4.10 11.34
C ASN A 78 -2.16 4.92 12.11
N GLY A 79 -0.87 4.64 11.91
CA GLY A 79 0.22 5.44 12.50
C GLY A 79 0.30 5.43 14.03
N GLY A 80 -0.41 4.53 14.72
CA GLY A 80 -0.36 4.38 16.18
C GLY A 80 -1.38 5.21 16.97
N GLY A 81 -2.29 5.92 16.31
CA GLY A 81 -3.40 6.67 16.92
C GLY A 81 -4.79 6.04 16.76
N GLN A 82 -5.81 6.79 17.16
CA GLN A 82 -7.24 6.51 17.02
C GLN A 82 -7.86 7.09 15.74
N LEU A 83 -7.14 7.97 15.04
CA LEU A 83 -7.54 8.61 13.79
C LEU A 83 -6.62 8.20 12.63
N LEU A 84 -6.97 8.56 11.39
CA LEU A 84 -6.07 8.34 10.25
C LEU A 84 -4.94 9.38 10.31
N ASN A 85 -3.71 8.90 10.49
CA ASN A 85 -2.54 9.68 10.83
C ASN A 85 -1.50 9.73 9.70
N GLN A 86 -1.55 8.78 8.77
CA GLN A 86 -0.68 8.71 7.61
C GLN A 86 -1.54 8.58 6.37
N TYR A 87 -1.44 9.54 5.45
CA TYR A 87 -2.27 9.56 4.24
C TYR A 87 -1.68 10.45 3.16
N THR A 88 -2.23 10.34 1.96
CA THR A 88 -1.92 11.20 0.83
C THR A 88 -3.20 11.68 0.19
N LEU A 89 -3.29 12.99 -0.03
CA LEU A 89 -4.36 13.61 -0.80
C LEU A 89 -3.79 14.14 -2.11
N ILE A 90 -4.42 13.78 -3.23
CA ILE A 90 -4.04 14.16 -4.59
C ILE A 90 -5.24 14.86 -5.22
N MET A 91 -5.04 16.03 -5.80
CA MET A 91 -6.10 16.72 -6.56
C MET A 91 -5.55 17.40 -7.82
N ASP A 92 -6.33 17.31 -8.89
CA ASP A 92 -6.10 18.06 -10.13
C ASP A 92 -7.00 19.30 -10.09
N VAL A 93 -6.39 20.48 -9.99
CA VAL A 93 -7.10 21.75 -9.79
C VAL A 93 -6.65 22.84 -10.76
N LEU A 94 -7.53 23.79 -11.02
CA LEU A 94 -7.22 25.03 -11.73
C LEU A 94 -7.85 26.19 -10.99
N PHE A 95 -7.04 27.19 -10.62
CA PHE A 95 -7.53 28.48 -10.14
C PHE A 95 -7.20 29.55 -11.18
N PRO A 96 -8.18 30.24 -11.77
CA PRO A 96 -7.92 31.23 -12.83
C PRO A 96 -7.18 32.44 -12.27
N THR A 97 -7.44 32.81 -11.01
CA THR A 97 -6.70 33.82 -10.27
C THR A 97 -6.85 33.54 -8.77
N ILE A 98 -5.73 33.58 -8.05
CA ILE A 98 -5.70 33.51 -6.58
C ILE A 98 -5.39 34.93 -6.05
N PRO A 99 -6.41 35.70 -5.61
CA PRO A 99 -6.22 37.07 -5.13
C PRO A 99 -5.83 37.14 -3.64
N GLY A 100 -6.08 36.07 -2.88
CA GLY A 100 -5.90 35.97 -1.43
C GLY A 100 -5.43 34.57 -1.03
N PHE A 101 -5.67 34.17 0.22
CA PHE A 101 -5.54 32.76 0.59
C PHE A 101 -6.63 31.92 -0.08
N THR A 102 -6.34 30.65 -0.33
CA THR A 102 -7.26 29.68 -0.89
C THR A 102 -7.03 28.35 -0.20
N ALA A 103 -8.01 27.93 0.60
CA ALA A 103 -8.00 26.66 1.30
C ALA A 103 -8.10 25.49 0.31
N LEU A 104 -7.40 24.40 0.63
CA LEU A 104 -7.41 23.16 -0.13
C LEU A 104 -7.86 21.98 0.74
N LEU A 105 -7.39 21.91 1.99
CA LEU A 105 -7.75 20.88 2.95
C LEU A 105 -8.08 21.50 4.29
N GLN A 106 -9.19 21.05 4.86
CA GLN A 106 -9.64 21.33 6.22
C GLN A 106 -10.00 19.99 6.86
N THR A 107 -9.31 19.65 7.94
CA THR A 107 -9.43 18.37 8.67
C THR A 107 -10.43 18.45 9.83
N ASN A 108 -10.78 19.66 10.28
CA ASN A 108 -11.88 19.88 11.22
C ASN A 108 -13.23 19.80 10.48
N PRO A 109 -14.03 18.73 10.69
CA PRO A 109 -15.28 18.55 9.96
C PRO A 109 -16.34 19.59 10.33
N GLN A 110 -16.18 20.30 11.44
CA GLN A 110 -17.09 21.35 11.87
C GLN A 110 -16.76 22.72 11.25
N ASN A 111 -15.62 22.85 10.56
CA ASN A 111 -15.15 24.08 9.92
C ASN A 111 -15.20 25.29 10.88
N THR A 112 -14.58 25.15 12.05
CA THR A 112 -14.62 26.17 13.13
C THR A 112 -13.28 26.86 13.39
N ASP A 113 -12.25 26.51 12.63
CA ASP A 113 -10.88 27.02 12.72
C ASP A 113 -10.21 27.00 11.33
N ASP A 114 -9.14 27.78 11.17
CA ASP A 114 -8.42 27.93 9.90
C ASP A 114 -8.16 26.57 9.22
N ALA A 115 -8.28 26.53 7.90
CA ALA A 115 -7.92 25.35 7.11
C ALA A 115 -6.47 24.88 7.35
N ASP A 116 -6.20 23.64 7.00
CA ASP A 116 -4.94 22.96 7.32
C ASP A 116 -3.94 22.98 6.17
N TRP A 117 -4.39 23.35 4.98
CA TRP A 117 -3.55 23.53 3.82
C TRP A 117 -4.12 24.58 2.87
N PHE A 118 -3.34 25.61 2.58
CA PHE A 118 -3.71 26.70 1.69
C PHE A 118 -2.69 26.91 0.57
N ILE A 119 -3.15 27.60 -0.47
CA ILE A 119 -2.32 28.42 -1.35
C ILE A 119 -2.36 29.87 -0.85
N ASN A 120 -1.20 30.48 -0.64
CA ASN A 120 -1.10 31.88 -0.19
C ASN A 120 -1.15 32.88 -1.37
N PRO A 121 -1.26 34.21 -1.10
CA PRO A 121 -1.25 35.22 -2.17
C PRO A 121 0.03 35.28 -3.02
N GLN A 122 1.14 34.72 -2.52
CA GLN A 122 2.39 34.59 -3.28
C GLN A 122 2.44 33.30 -4.13
N ARG A 123 1.41 32.44 -4.05
CA ARG A 123 1.23 31.14 -4.71
C ARG A 123 2.14 30.02 -4.19
N GLY A 124 2.61 30.17 -2.97
CA GLY A 124 3.21 29.09 -2.20
C GLY A 124 2.14 28.29 -1.45
N MET A 125 2.40 27.01 -1.21
CA MET A 125 1.46 26.07 -0.60
C MET A 125 1.96 25.61 0.78
N GLY A 126 1.06 25.57 1.76
CA GLY A 126 1.40 25.19 3.14
C GLY A 126 0.39 25.72 4.16
N VAL A 127 0.84 26.03 5.36
CA VAL A 127 -0.03 26.50 6.47
C VAL A 127 0.77 27.33 7.48
N ALA A 128 0.08 28.14 8.31
CA ALA A 128 0.62 28.79 9.50
C ALA A 128 1.92 29.60 9.26
N GLY A 129 2.02 30.26 8.10
CA GLY A 129 3.16 31.10 7.72
C GLY A 129 4.33 30.34 7.06
N ASP A 130 4.22 29.02 6.92
CA ASP A 130 5.14 28.21 6.12
C ASP A 130 4.47 27.83 4.80
N TYR A 131 4.90 28.51 3.74
CA TYR A 131 4.34 28.41 2.39
C TYR A 131 5.48 28.40 1.35
N PHE A 132 6.62 27.79 1.68
CA PHE A 132 7.88 28.16 1.05
C PHE A 132 7.95 27.81 -0.44
N ASP A 133 8.47 28.79 -1.21
CA ASP A 133 8.75 28.73 -2.64
C ASP A 133 9.71 29.85 -3.09
N PRO A 134 10.81 29.55 -3.80
CA PRO A 134 11.47 30.58 -4.61
C PRO A 134 11.13 30.59 -6.12
N LEU A 135 10.90 29.47 -6.81
CA LEU A 135 10.49 29.45 -8.23
C LEU A 135 9.63 28.23 -8.68
N SER A 136 8.96 27.50 -7.77
CA SER A 136 8.06 26.37 -8.13
C SER A 136 6.60 26.64 -7.71
N ARG A 137 6.05 27.76 -8.20
CA ARG A 137 4.76 28.30 -7.76
C ARG A 137 3.58 27.58 -8.37
N PHE A 138 2.47 27.60 -7.65
CA PHE A 138 1.17 27.42 -8.29
C PHE A 138 0.98 28.50 -9.38
N GLN A 139 0.54 28.10 -10.56
CA GLN A 139 0.33 28.93 -11.73
C GLN A 139 -1.17 29.16 -11.92
N ASN A 140 -1.56 30.44 -11.87
CA ASN A 140 -2.93 30.84 -12.17
C ASN A 140 -3.28 30.49 -13.63
N GLY A 141 -4.47 29.95 -13.84
CA GLY A 141 -5.00 29.64 -15.18
C GLY A 141 -4.42 28.36 -15.79
N GLU A 142 -3.65 27.58 -15.04
CA GLU A 142 -3.11 26.29 -15.49
C GLU A 142 -3.69 25.15 -14.65
N TRP A 143 -3.94 24.00 -15.29
CA TRP A 143 -4.25 22.78 -14.58
C TRP A 143 -2.99 22.26 -13.89
N GLN A 144 -3.06 22.03 -12.59
CA GLN A 144 -1.95 21.48 -11.82
C GLN A 144 -2.43 20.38 -10.89
N ARG A 145 -1.58 19.35 -10.76
CA ARG A 145 -1.75 18.27 -9.81
C ARG A 145 -1.05 18.68 -8.54
N VAL A 146 -1.80 18.84 -7.47
CA VAL A 146 -1.23 19.14 -6.16
C VAL A 146 -1.39 17.94 -5.24
N VAL A 147 -0.34 17.66 -4.49
CA VAL A 147 -0.29 16.51 -3.58
C VAL A 147 0.16 16.99 -2.21
N VAL A 148 -0.54 16.56 -1.17
CA VAL A 148 -0.06 16.67 0.22
C VAL A 148 0.08 15.26 0.79
N VAL A 149 1.27 14.97 1.31
CA VAL A 149 1.64 13.70 1.93
C VAL A 149 1.83 13.93 3.42
N ILE A 150 0.99 13.32 4.24
CA ILE A 150 0.94 13.49 5.68
C ILE A 150 1.49 12.21 6.33
N ASP A 151 2.52 12.38 7.14
CA ASP A 151 3.08 11.33 7.98
C ASP A 151 3.37 11.90 9.37
N THR A 152 2.51 11.57 10.34
CA THR A 152 2.68 12.03 11.73
C THR A 152 3.60 11.12 12.55
N THR A 153 4.19 10.07 11.96
CA THR A 153 5.09 9.13 12.65
C THR A 153 6.56 9.56 12.56
N SER A 154 6.96 10.59 13.32
CA SER A 154 8.37 10.99 13.35
C SER A 154 9.25 10.04 14.20
N PRO A 155 10.44 9.64 13.72
CA PRO A 155 11.37 8.73 14.42
C PRO A 155 12.01 9.27 15.71
N SER A 156 11.89 10.57 16.02
CA SER A 156 12.66 11.23 17.09
C SER A 156 12.01 11.21 18.48
N GLY A 157 10.82 10.64 18.63
CA GLY A 157 10.12 10.60 19.93
C GLY A 157 9.62 11.97 20.40
N ASP A 158 9.70 12.99 19.55
CA ASP A 158 8.95 14.23 19.67
C ASP A 158 7.76 14.20 18.70
N ASP A 159 6.67 14.83 19.11
CA ASP A 159 5.42 14.96 18.35
C ASP A 159 5.60 15.93 17.17
N THR A 160 6.50 15.59 16.26
CA THR A 160 6.85 16.40 15.08
C THR A 160 6.17 15.81 13.86
N THR A 161 5.23 16.55 13.27
CA THR A 161 4.62 16.17 11.98
C THR A 161 5.47 16.74 10.86
N VAL A 162 5.83 15.88 9.90
CA VAL A 162 6.45 16.29 8.65
C VAL A 162 5.48 15.96 7.53
N TYR A 163 5.08 16.97 6.76
CA TYR A 163 4.30 16.73 5.56
C TYR A 163 4.92 17.42 4.35
N ARG A 164 4.78 16.75 3.21
CA ARG A 164 5.43 17.13 1.95
C ARG A 164 4.36 17.54 0.97
N VAL A 165 4.61 18.65 0.28
CA VAL A 165 3.70 19.24 -0.69
C VAL A 165 4.36 19.22 -2.05
N TYR A 166 3.61 18.86 -3.09
CA TYR A 166 4.12 18.71 -4.46
C TYR A 166 3.20 19.40 -5.45
N ILE A 167 3.79 19.82 -6.57
CA ILE A 167 3.10 20.34 -7.74
C ILE A 167 3.61 19.59 -8.97
N ASN A 168 2.71 18.97 -9.72
CA ASN A 168 3.00 18.23 -10.95
C ASN A 168 4.13 17.19 -10.80
N GLY A 169 4.14 16.49 -9.66
CA GLY A 169 5.15 15.50 -9.31
C GLY A 169 6.46 16.05 -8.73
N ALA A 170 6.67 17.37 -8.75
CA ALA A 170 7.85 17.99 -8.18
C ALA A 170 7.59 18.44 -6.74
N LEU A 171 8.55 18.18 -5.83
CA LEU A 171 8.50 18.67 -4.46
C LEU A 171 8.46 20.21 -4.44
N HIS A 172 7.48 20.75 -3.73
CA HIS A 172 7.24 22.18 -3.57
C HIS A 172 7.66 22.66 -2.18
N ASN A 173 7.15 22.02 -1.11
CA ASN A 173 7.43 22.41 0.27
C ASN A 173 7.53 21.19 1.19
N ILE A 174 8.30 21.31 2.27
CA ILE A 174 8.31 20.38 3.40
C ILE A 174 7.97 21.22 4.63
N VAL A 175 6.77 21.00 5.18
CA VAL A 175 6.36 21.70 6.39
C VAL A 175 6.72 20.83 7.59
N GLN A 176 7.49 21.39 8.52
CA GLN A 176 7.88 20.74 9.76
C GLN A 176 7.39 21.59 10.95
N ARG A 177 6.58 21.01 11.83
CA ARG A 177 5.95 21.74 12.95
C ARG A 177 6.21 21.05 14.31
N PRO A 178 6.26 21.82 15.42
CA PRO A 178 6.50 21.31 16.77
C PRO A 178 5.28 20.60 17.39
N SER A 179 5.44 20.10 18.63
CA SER A 179 4.45 19.31 19.40
C SER A 179 3.01 19.81 19.38
N GLY A 180 2.06 18.89 19.20
CA GLY A 180 0.61 19.03 19.29
C GLY A 180 -0.13 18.74 17.97
N TRP A 181 0.61 18.46 16.90
CA TRP A 181 0.08 18.33 15.53
C TRP A 181 0.19 16.92 14.96
N GLY A 182 0.89 16.00 15.65
CA GLY A 182 1.12 14.62 15.22
C GLY A 182 -0.04 13.70 15.53
N VAL A 183 0.25 12.56 16.19
CA VAL A 183 -0.71 11.46 16.33
C VAL A 183 -2.00 11.93 17.00
N ASP A 184 -3.13 11.71 16.32
CA ASP A 184 -4.49 12.17 16.67
C ASP A 184 -4.61 13.68 16.92
N GLY A 185 -3.68 14.45 16.35
CA GLY A 185 -3.62 15.90 16.43
C GLY A 185 -4.30 16.57 15.25
N ARG A 186 -3.89 17.81 14.97
CA ARG A 186 -4.47 18.68 13.95
C ARG A 186 -4.57 18.04 12.58
N PHE A 187 -3.61 17.23 12.15
CA PHE A 187 -3.62 16.66 10.79
C PHE A 187 -4.24 15.27 10.69
N SER A 188 -4.74 14.71 11.78
CA SER A 188 -5.32 13.39 11.78
C SER A 188 -6.77 13.45 11.33
N LEU A 189 -7.17 12.58 10.39
CA LEU A 189 -8.50 12.65 9.80
C LEU A 189 -9.53 11.93 10.67
N GLN A 190 -10.62 12.64 10.92
CA GLN A 190 -11.87 12.07 11.43
C GLN A 190 -12.63 11.36 10.28
N ASP A 191 -13.93 11.15 10.45
CA ASP A 191 -14.77 10.45 9.46
C ASP A 191 -14.87 11.19 8.12
N VAL A 192 -14.70 12.51 8.14
CA VAL A 192 -14.88 13.41 7.00
C VAL A 192 -13.78 14.45 6.98
N ILE A 193 -13.33 14.82 5.79
CA ILE A 193 -12.52 16.01 5.53
C ILE A 193 -13.28 16.98 4.63
N LEU A 194 -12.89 18.25 4.68
CA LEU A 194 -13.44 19.28 3.82
C LEU A 194 -12.38 19.73 2.80
N ILE A 195 -12.76 19.80 1.54
CA ILE A 195 -11.91 20.29 0.45
C ILE A 195 -12.43 21.65 0.01
N PHE A 196 -11.54 22.63 -0.06
CA PHE A 196 -11.85 24.03 -0.35
C PHE A 196 -12.70 24.74 0.73
N ALA A 197 -12.68 24.25 1.97
CA ALA A 197 -13.37 24.88 3.09
C ALA A 197 -12.41 25.62 4.02
N ASP A 198 -12.91 26.73 4.54
CA ASP A 198 -12.34 27.52 5.62
C ASP A 198 -13.49 28.20 6.37
N GLU A 199 -13.34 28.50 7.67
CA GLU A 199 -14.42 29.03 8.51
C GLU A 199 -14.78 30.49 8.19
N ASP A 200 -13.86 31.24 7.58
CA ASP A 200 -14.09 32.64 7.18
C ASP A 200 -14.14 32.85 5.66
N PHE A 201 -14.26 31.74 4.93
CA PHE A 201 -14.49 31.66 3.47
C PHE A 201 -13.28 32.05 2.61
N GLU A 202 -12.05 31.79 3.09
CA GLU A 202 -10.80 31.93 2.32
C GLU A 202 -10.64 30.88 1.19
N THR A 203 -11.53 30.91 0.19
CA THR A 203 -11.50 30.04 -0.99
C THR A 203 -11.74 30.83 -2.28
N ALA A 204 -10.78 30.82 -3.21
CA ALA A 204 -10.97 31.39 -4.55
C ALA A 204 -11.84 30.48 -5.43
N PRO A 205 -12.61 31.05 -6.39
CA PRO A 205 -13.29 30.26 -7.40
C PRO A 205 -12.30 29.43 -8.23
N GLY A 206 -12.67 28.23 -8.62
CA GLY A 206 -11.78 27.31 -9.32
C GLY A 206 -12.49 26.12 -9.94
N TRP A 207 -11.67 25.17 -10.41
CA TRP A 207 -12.09 23.90 -10.97
C TRP A 207 -11.32 22.75 -10.35
N ILE A 208 -11.99 21.62 -10.21
CA ILE A 208 -11.38 20.33 -9.86
C ILE A 208 -11.76 19.27 -10.89
N ASN A 209 -10.82 18.42 -11.26
CA ASN A 209 -11.02 17.32 -12.21
C ASN A 209 -10.91 15.94 -11.56
N ASN A 210 -9.90 15.74 -10.72
CA ASN A 210 -9.68 14.50 -9.99
C ASN A 210 -9.40 14.81 -8.51
N LEU A 211 -9.87 13.92 -7.63
CA LEU A 211 -9.52 13.87 -6.21
C LEU A 211 -9.21 12.41 -5.85
N GLN A 212 -8.15 12.15 -5.11
CA GLN A 212 -7.84 10.81 -4.59
C GLN A 212 -7.26 10.89 -3.18
N LEU A 213 -7.75 10.02 -2.30
CA LEU A 213 -7.29 9.83 -0.93
C LEU A 213 -6.68 8.44 -0.79
N ARG A 214 -5.47 8.39 -0.25
CA ARG A 214 -4.75 7.15 0.07
C ARG A 214 -4.47 7.10 1.55
N ASN A 215 -4.67 5.95 2.19
CA ASN A 215 -4.45 5.78 3.64
C ASN A 215 -2.97 5.53 4.00
N TYR A 216 -2.05 5.99 3.16
CA TYR A 216 -0.61 5.82 3.37
C TYR A 216 0.16 7.02 2.80
N PRO A 217 1.38 7.28 3.31
CA PRO A 217 2.22 8.35 2.80
C PRO A 217 2.97 7.84 1.56
N VAL A 218 2.68 8.41 0.39
CA VAL A 218 3.39 8.07 -0.85
C VAL A 218 4.85 8.55 -0.82
N SER A 219 5.69 7.91 -1.62
CA SER A 219 7.10 8.31 -1.78
C SER A 219 7.27 9.50 -2.73
N ASP A 220 8.42 10.20 -2.67
CA ASP A 220 8.73 11.30 -3.61
C ASP A 220 8.71 10.83 -5.07
N ALA A 221 9.21 9.62 -5.33
CA ALA A 221 9.26 9.08 -6.69
C ALA A 221 7.89 8.59 -7.16
N GLU A 222 7.05 8.04 -6.27
CA GLU A 222 5.65 7.75 -6.61
C GLU A 222 4.89 9.02 -6.99
N VAL A 223 5.13 10.14 -6.29
CA VAL A 223 4.56 11.45 -6.67
C VAL A 223 5.15 11.96 -7.98
N ALA A 224 6.45 11.80 -8.20
CA ALA A 224 7.09 12.16 -9.47
C ALA A 224 6.49 11.40 -10.67
N ASP A 225 6.20 10.11 -10.49
CA ASP A 225 5.57 9.25 -11.51
C ASP A 225 4.11 9.66 -11.79
N LEU A 226 3.40 10.22 -10.81
CA LEU A 226 2.07 10.80 -11.03
C LEU A 226 2.13 12.01 -11.98
N GLY A 227 3.23 12.78 -12.00
CA GLY A 227 3.39 13.93 -12.87
C GLY A 227 2.29 14.98 -12.75
N GLY A 228 1.95 15.65 -13.86
CA GLY A 228 0.87 16.65 -13.94
C GLY A 228 -0.51 16.06 -14.30
N PRO A 229 -1.56 16.90 -14.32
CA PRO A 229 -2.92 16.46 -14.63
C PRO A 229 -3.07 15.88 -16.04
N THR A 230 -4.02 14.97 -16.19
CA THR A 230 -4.48 14.47 -17.49
C THR A 230 -6.00 14.54 -17.53
N ALA A 231 -6.61 14.48 -18.72
CA ALA A 231 -8.06 14.40 -18.83
C ALA A 231 -8.67 13.08 -18.31
N GLY A 232 -7.85 12.05 -18.11
CA GLY A 232 -8.25 10.74 -17.58
C GLY A 232 -8.16 10.66 -16.06
N SER A 233 -8.65 9.55 -15.51
CA SER A 233 -8.61 9.28 -14.06
C SER A 233 -7.18 9.15 -13.54
N LEU A 234 -7.01 9.41 -12.24
CA LEU A 234 -5.77 9.10 -11.53
C LEU A 234 -5.50 7.57 -11.55
N PRO A 235 -4.23 7.13 -11.63
CA PRO A 235 -3.90 5.71 -11.53
C PRO A 235 -4.40 5.09 -10.22
N ILE A 236 -5.00 3.90 -10.31
CA ILE A 236 -5.58 3.15 -9.18
C ILE A 236 -4.76 1.90 -8.78
N THR A 237 -3.45 1.89 -9.05
CA THR A 237 -2.62 0.67 -8.99
C THR A 237 -2.60 0.01 -7.61
N LEU A 238 -3.13 -1.22 -7.51
CA LEU A 238 -3.18 -2.07 -6.33
C LEU A 238 -1.79 -2.65 -5.97
N GLY A 239 -0.83 -1.85 -5.51
CA GLY A 239 0.38 -2.25 -4.76
C GLY A 239 1.30 -3.38 -5.30
N VAL A 240 1.02 -3.99 -6.45
CA VAL A 240 1.87 -4.98 -7.13
C VAL A 240 2.96 -4.21 -7.86
N THR A 241 4.21 -4.43 -7.47
CA THR A 241 5.37 -3.81 -8.14
C THR A 241 6.23 -4.84 -8.87
N GLY A 242 5.97 -6.12 -8.65
CA GLY A 242 6.57 -7.22 -9.38
C GLY A 242 5.64 -8.44 -9.40
N SER A 243 5.54 -9.13 -10.53
CA SER A 243 4.80 -10.39 -10.64
C SER A 243 5.42 -11.29 -11.72
N TRP A 244 5.66 -12.56 -11.39
CA TRP A 244 6.25 -13.59 -12.26
C TRP A 244 5.52 -14.93 -12.05
N THR A 245 5.18 -15.64 -13.13
CA THR A 245 4.56 -16.99 -13.05
C THR A 245 5.43 -18.11 -13.62
N PHE A 246 6.69 -17.81 -13.97
CA PHE A 246 7.70 -18.76 -14.46
C PHE A 246 7.18 -19.83 -15.47
N ASP A 247 6.20 -19.46 -16.29
CA ASP A 247 5.63 -20.33 -17.33
C ASP A 247 6.47 -20.22 -18.60
N ASN A 248 7.56 -20.99 -18.63
CA ASN A 248 8.52 -21.03 -19.74
C ASN A 248 9.22 -19.70 -20.06
N THR A 249 9.10 -18.71 -19.18
CA THR A 249 9.76 -17.41 -19.31
C THR A 249 10.20 -16.86 -17.95
N TYR A 250 11.16 -15.95 -17.97
CA TYR A 250 11.55 -15.14 -16.81
C TYR A 250 10.94 -13.73 -16.86
N ASP A 251 10.15 -13.43 -17.90
CA ASP A 251 9.45 -12.16 -18.05
C ASP A 251 8.49 -11.94 -16.89
N ALA A 252 8.35 -10.68 -16.48
CA ALA A 252 7.41 -10.28 -15.46
C ALA A 252 6.07 -9.89 -16.11
N GLN A 253 4.94 -10.25 -15.49
CA GLN A 253 3.65 -9.62 -15.83
C GLN A 253 3.62 -8.16 -15.40
N VAL A 254 4.27 -7.87 -14.27
CA VAL A 254 4.42 -6.54 -13.70
C VAL A 254 5.87 -6.40 -13.26
N GLY A 255 6.51 -5.28 -13.58
CA GLY A 255 7.90 -5.01 -13.22
C GLY A 255 8.92 -5.47 -14.28
N ILE A 256 10.13 -5.80 -13.83
CA ILE A 256 11.29 -6.11 -14.68
C ILE A 256 11.50 -7.63 -14.73
N ALA A 257 11.91 -8.15 -15.89
CA ALA A 257 12.20 -9.58 -16.04
C ALA A 257 13.22 -10.07 -15.00
N ALA A 258 12.95 -11.24 -14.41
CA ALA A 258 13.87 -11.88 -13.48
C ALA A 258 15.12 -12.41 -14.22
N GLN A 259 16.25 -12.48 -13.53
CA GLN A 259 17.47 -13.04 -14.09
C GLN A 259 17.87 -14.29 -13.31
N LEU A 260 17.87 -15.46 -13.96
CA LEU A 260 18.46 -16.65 -13.37
C LEU A 260 19.98 -16.61 -13.51
N ILE A 261 20.67 -16.71 -12.38
CA ILE A 261 22.11 -16.95 -12.32
C ILE A 261 22.33 -18.40 -11.90
N GLY A 262 23.12 -19.14 -12.66
CA GLY A 262 23.33 -20.58 -12.44
C GLY A 262 22.46 -21.44 -13.37
N ALA A 263 22.27 -22.71 -13.00
CA ALA A 263 21.55 -23.67 -13.82
C ALA A 263 20.10 -23.83 -13.38
N GLY A 264 19.19 -23.90 -14.35
CA GLY A 264 17.78 -24.19 -14.13
C GLY A 264 17.08 -24.47 -15.46
N SER A 265 15.87 -25.01 -15.38
CA SER A 265 15.04 -25.32 -16.55
C SER A 265 13.56 -25.26 -16.21
N PHE A 266 12.73 -24.94 -17.20
CA PHE A 266 11.29 -25.05 -17.05
C PHE A 266 10.84 -26.51 -17.16
N THR A 267 9.94 -26.92 -16.28
CA THR A 267 9.37 -28.27 -16.24
C THR A 267 7.92 -28.21 -15.80
N THR A 268 7.18 -29.28 -16.10
CA THR A 268 5.80 -29.43 -15.65
C THR A 268 5.75 -30.09 -14.27
N GLU A 269 4.98 -29.50 -13.38
CA GLU A 269 4.71 -29.96 -12.03
C GLU A 269 3.20 -29.96 -11.74
N THR A 270 2.78 -30.63 -10.67
CA THR A 270 1.37 -30.62 -10.24
C THR A 270 1.20 -29.80 -8.97
N ILE A 271 0.28 -28.82 -9.01
CA ILE A 271 -0.07 -27.93 -7.89
C ILE A 271 -1.59 -27.97 -7.72
N GLY A 272 -2.08 -28.29 -6.53
CA GLY A 272 -3.53 -28.38 -6.29
C GLY A 272 -4.26 -29.39 -7.19
N GLY A 273 -3.55 -30.39 -7.73
CA GLY A 273 -4.10 -31.37 -8.69
C GLY A 273 -4.13 -30.89 -10.14
N GLN A 274 -3.72 -29.66 -10.43
CA GLN A 274 -3.61 -29.10 -11.78
C GLN A 274 -2.15 -29.05 -12.24
N SER A 275 -1.92 -29.15 -13.55
CA SER A 275 -0.58 -29.05 -14.12
C SER A 275 -0.16 -27.58 -14.26
N ALA A 276 1.08 -27.28 -13.88
CA ALA A 276 1.70 -25.96 -14.05
C ALA A 276 3.10 -26.09 -14.64
N GLN A 277 3.51 -25.15 -15.47
CA GLN A 277 4.92 -24.97 -15.81
C GLN A 277 5.59 -24.19 -14.68
N VAL A 278 6.78 -24.62 -14.29
CA VAL A 278 7.52 -24.05 -13.17
C VAL A 278 9.00 -23.96 -13.51
N LEU A 279 9.71 -23.07 -12.84
CA LEU A 279 11.16 -23.05 -12.88
C LEU A 279 11.70 -24.07 -11.87
N SER A 280 12.42 -25.08 -12.36
CA SER A 280 13.35 -25.86 -11.56
C SER A 280 14.72 -25.19 -11.57
N PHE A 281 15.36 -25.11 -10.41
CA PHE A 281 16.69 -24.53 -10.28
C PHE A 281 17.61 -25.47 -9.53
N GLU A 282 18.85 -25.56 -10.01
CA GLU A 282 19.89 -26.39 -9.42
C GLU A 282 20.50 -25.72 -8.19
N ARG A 283 21.25 -26.50 -7.42
CA ARG A 283 21.99 -25.96 -6.27
C ARG A 283 22.91 -24.81 -6.71
N ASN A 284 22.93 -23.75 -5.91
CA ASN A 284 23.67 -22.49 -6.12
C ASN A 284 23.16 -21.64 -7.29
N ALA A 285 22.05 -22.02 -7.93
CA ALA A 285 21.34 -21.11 -8.80
C ALA A 285 20.46 -20.17 -7.96
N TYR A 286 20.33 -18.92 -8.39
CA TYR A 286 19.54 -17.89 -7.72
C TYR A 286 18.91 -16.95 -8.73
N LEU A 287 17.79 -16.33 -8.34
CA LEU A 287 17.18 -15.26 -9.11
C LEU A 287 17.72 -13.93 -8.63
N ARG A 288 18.11 -13.08 -9.57
CA ARG A 288 18.41 -11.66 -9.33
C ARG A 288 17.21 -10.83 -9.80
N ILE A 289 16.67 -10.04 -8.88
CA ILE A 289 15.45 -9.26 -9.10
C ILE A 289 15.77 -7.78 -9.00
N GLU A 290 15.52 -7.05 -10.08
CA GLU A 290 15.48 -5.59 -10.10
C GLU A 290 14.02 -5.16 -9.95
N HIS A 291 13.72 -4.34 -8.94
CA HIS A 291 12.33 -4.15 -8.51
C HIS A 291 11.74 -2.78 -8.87
N GLY A 292 12.57 -1.77 -9.14
CA GLY A 292 12.10 -0.44 -9.54
C GLY A 292 11.23 0.31 -8.51
N ILE A 293 11.15 -0.19 -7.27
CA ILE A 293 10.38 0.45 -6.19
C ILE A 293 11.20 1.62 -5.65
N ALA A 294 10.57 2.79 -5.59
CA ALA A 294 11.10 3.96 -4.92
C ALA A 294 11.38 3.70 -3.42
N PRO A 295 12.32 4.44 -2.80
CA PRO A 295 12.47 4.46 -1.35
C PRO A 295 11.16 4.77 -0.63
N ASN A 296 10.89 4.08 0.48
CA ASN A 296 9.70 4.30 1.31
C ASN A 296 10.04 4.22 2.81
N GLY A 297 9.07 4.49 3.67
CA GLY A 297 9.24 4.33 5.12
C GLY A 297 10.19 5.33 5.79
N GLY A 298 10.34 6.53 5.23
CA GLY A 298 11.16 7.62 5.78
C GLY A 298 12.68 7.47 5.57
N GLY A 299 13.13 6.48 4.81
CA GLY A 299 14.53 6.26 4.45
C GLY A 299 14.88 6.53 2.97
N SER A 300 16.13 6.26 2.61
CA SER A 300 16.71 6.33 1.27
C SER A 300 16.63 5.01 0.49
N ARG A 301 16.14 3.94 1.12
CA ARG A 301 15.94 2.59 0.56
C ARG A 301 14.48 2.14 0.73
N VAL A 302 14.12 0.98 0.19
CA VAL A 302 12.78 0.40 0.41
C VAL A 302 12.75 -0.29 1.77
N ASN A 303 11.98 0.26 2.69
CA ASN A 303 11.91 -0.12 4.10
C ASN A 303 10.63 -0.90 4.47
N GLN A 304 9.60 -0.83 3.62
CA GLN A 304 8.36 -1.58 3.75
C GLN A 304 8.06 -2.32 2.45
N TYR A 305 7.97 -3.65 2.49
CA TYR A 305 7.68 -4.48 1.32
C TYR A 305 7.23 -5.89 1.72
N THR A 306 6.66 -6.61 0.76
CA THR A 306 6.31 -8.03 0.91
C THR A 306 6.76 -8.82 -0.30
N VAL A 307 7.55 -9.88 -0.09
CA VAL A 307 7.93 -10.86 -1.11
C VAL A 307 7.11 -12.12 -0.91
N ILE A 308 6.38 -12.55 -1.94
CA ILE A 308 5.55 -13.76 -1.93
C ILE A 308 6.11 -14.72 -2.97
N MET A 309 6.27 -15.99 -2.62
CA MET A 309 6.80 -17.01 -3.51
C MET A 309 6.08 -18.36 -3.31
N ASP A 310 5.67 -18.97 -4.42
CA ASP A 310 5.13 -20.33 -4.44
C ASP A 310 6.27 -21.29 -4.77
N ILE A 311 6.70 -22.06 -3.77
CA ILE A 311 7.94 -22.84 -3.85
C ILE A 311 7.74 -24.29 -3.40
N LYS A 312 8.63 -25.16 -3.88
CA LYS A 312 8.75 -26.55 -3.43
C LYS A 312 10.22 -26.93 -3.33
N PHE A 313 10.63 -27.44 -2.16
CA PHE A 313 11.97 -27.99 -1.94
C PHE A 313 11.91 -29.50 -1.63
N PRO A 314 12.87 -30.29 -2.12
CA PRO A 314 12.91 -31.72 -1.87
C PRO A 314 13.32 -32.05 -0.42
N SER A 315 13.00 -33.25 0.06
CA SER A 315 13.35 -33.68 1.43
C SER A 315 14.85 -33.72 1.73
N ASN A 316 15.69 -33.87 0.70
CA ASN A 316 17.15 -33.81 0.84
C ASN A 316 17.71 -32.38 0.90
N ARG A 317 16.87 -31.32 0.89
CA ARG A 317 17.31 -29.91 1.01
C ARG A 317 18.25 -29.65 2.19
N THR A 318 18.12 -30.43 3.27
CA THR A 318 18.95 -30.33 4.47
C THR A 318 20.35 -30.94 4.33
N SER A 319 20.66 -31.56 3.19
CA SER A 319 21.96 -32.22 2.96
C SER A 319 23.16 -31.26 2.91
N PHE A 320 22.90 -29.95 2.90
CA PHE A 320 23.90 -28.89 2.83
C PHE A 320 23.78 -28.00 4.08
N ASN A 321 24.47 -28.39 5.15
CA ASN A 321 24.48 -27.73 6.46
C ASN A 321 23.12 -27.59 7.17
N GLY A 322 22.06 -28.21 6.65
CA GLY A 322 20.72 -28.13 7.25
C GLY A 322 19.95 -26.86 6.93
N PHE A 323 20.43 -26.00 6.02
CA PHE A 323 19.78 -24.73 5.68
C PHE A 323 19.52 -24.61 4.18
N THR A 324 18.54 -23.78 3.83
CA THR A 324 18.28 -23.37 2.45
C THR A 324 17.81 -21.92 2.46
N CYS A 325 18.60 -21.03 1.87
CA CYS A 325 18.27 -19.62 1.77
C CYS A 325 17.10 -19.37 0.83
N LEU A 326 16.22 -18.45 1.23
CA LEU A 326 15.11 -17.94 0.45
C LEU A 326 15.40 -16.55 -0.11
N PHE A 327 16.06 -15.70 0.66
CA PHE A 327 16.11 -14.27 0.41
C PHE A 327 17.41 -13.64 0.88
N GLN A 328 17.94 -12.71 0.09
CA GLN A 328 19.19 -12.00 0.33
C GLN A 328 19.10 -10.57 -0.23
N THR A 329 19.24 -9.56 0.61
CA THR A 329 19.16 -8.14 0.28
C THR A 329 20.46 -7.58 -0.27
N ASN A 330 21.59 -8.26 -0.04
CA ASN A 330 22.88 -7.88 -0.61
C ASN A 330 23.06 -8.46 -2.03
N PRO A 331 22.95 -7.63 -3.09
CA PRO A 331 23.05 -8.11 -4.46
C PRO A 331 24.46 -8.57 -4.86
N ALA A 332 25.48 -8.25 -4.07
CA ALA A 332 26.84 -8.76 -4.28
C ALA A 332 27.03 -10.19 -3.73
N ASN A 333 26.05 -10.70 -2.96
CA ASN A 333 26.10 -12.02 -2.31
C ASN A 333 27.40 -12.25 -1.53
N THR A 334 27.87 -11.26 -0.77
CA THR A 334 29.15 -11.31 -0.04
C THR A 334 28.99 -11.64 1.44
N ASP A 335 27.78 -11.57 1.99
CA ASP A 335 27.41 -11.92 3.36
C ASP A 335 26.29 -12.98 3.38
N ASP A 336 26.00 -13.48 4.59
CA ASP A 336 25.01 -14.53 4.80
C ASP A 336 23.62 -14.07 4.34
N GLY A 337 22.83 -15.02 3.84
CA GLY A 337 21.41 -14.81 3.51
C GLY A 337 20.60 -14.13 4.63
N ASP A 338 19.46 -13.57 4.25
CA ASP A 338 18.57 -12.85 5.18
C ASP A 338 17.34 -13.65 5.59
N CYS A 339 17.07 -14.77 4.94
CA CYS A 339 16.00 -15.67 5.34
C CYS A 339 16.29 -17.09 4.91
N PHE A 340 16.21 -18.05 5.84
CA PHE A 340 16.49 -19.45 5.59
C PHE A 340 15.37 -20.35 6.09
N ILE A 341 15.23 -21.51 5.45
CA ILE A 341 14.54 -22.66 6.02
C ILE A 341 15.56 -23.57 6.71
N ASN A 342 15.45 -23.76 8.02
CA ASN A 342 16.37 -24.64 8.77
C ASN A 342 15.99 -26.14 8.68
N ALA A 343 16.77 -26.99 9.34
CA ALA A 343 16.58 -28.44 9.34
C ALA A 343 15.29 -28.89 10.05
N ALA A 344 14.75 -28.05 10.95
CA ALA A 344 13.47 -28.26 11.62
C ALA A 344 12.28 -27.65 10.84
N ASN A 345 12.50 -27.21 9.60
CA ASN A 345 11.51 -26.56 8.73
C ASN A 345 10.97 -25.21 9.24
N GLY A 346 11.64 -24.56 10.19
CA GLY A 346 11.34 -23.17 10.56
C GLY A 346 11.95 -22.20 9.56
N ILE A 347 11.29 -21.06 9.34
CA ILE A 347 11.75 -19.99 8.45
C ILE A 347 12.22 -18.83 9.34
N GLY A 348 13.45 -18.35 9.09
CA GLY A 348 14.16 -17.59 10.10
C GLY A 348 15.55 -17.15 9.71
N ILE A 349 16.22 -16.55 10.69
CA ILE A 349 17.61 -16.12 10.60
C ILE A 349 18.23 -16.09 12.01
N SER A 350 19.56 -16.19 12.10
CA SER A 350 20.33 -15.91 13.32
C SER A 350 19.88 -16.67 14.58
N GLY A 351 19.39 -17.90 14.40
CA GLY A 351 18.94 -18.77 15.48
C GLY A 351 17.46 -18.60 15.86
N ASP A 352 16.79 -17.56 15.35
CA ASP A 352 15.35 -17.40 15.44
C ASP A 352 14.68 -17.97 14.19
N TYR A 353 14.07 -19.14 14.35
CA TYR A 353 13.32 -19.83 13.32
C TYR A 353 11.85 -20.02 13.71
N GLY A 354 11.35 -19.29 14.69
CA GLY A 354 9.98 -19.34 15.17
C GLY A 354 9.68 -20.53 16.10
N ASP A 355 8.57 -20.42 16.84
CA ASP A 355 8.12 -21.42 17.80
C ASP A 355 7.85 -22.78 17.11
N PRO A 356 8.36 -23.91 17.63
CA PRO A 356 8.06 -25.27 17.11
C PRO A 356 6.59 -25.64 16.98
N THR A 357 5.71 -24.95 17.68
CA THR A 357 4.25 -25.16 17.63
C THR A 357 3.55 -24.37 16.51
N ASN A 358 4.23 -23.40 15.89
CA ASN A 358 3.71 -22.69 14.73
C ASN A 358 3.68 -23.59 13.49
N VAL A 359 2.97 -23.15 12.44
CA VAL A 359 3.04 -23.79 11.11
C VAL A 359 4.50 -23.91 10.67
N ARG A 360 4.85 -24.92 9.88
CA ARG A 360 6.23 -25.16 9.41
C ARG A 360 6.22 -25.42 7.91
N PHE A 361 7.36 -25.21 7.27
CA PHE A 361 7.55 -25.68 5.90
C PHE A 361 7.45 -27.21 5.85
N THR A 362 6.97 -27.76 4.74
CA THR A 362 6.85 -29.19 4.49
C THR A 362 7.55 -29.51 3.18
N ALA A 363 8.64 -30.29 3.26
CA ALA A 363 9.38 -30.68 2.08
C ALA A 363 8.55 -31.59 1.16
N ASN A 364 8.82 -31.50 -0.15
CA ASN A 364 8.08 -32.15 -1.25
C ASN A 364 6.63 -31.66 -1.44
N GLU A 365 6.22 -30.59 -0.77
CA GLU A 365 4.91 -29.95 -0.98
C GLU A 365 5.09 -28.55 -1.59
N TRP A 366 4.14 -28.15 -2.43
CA TRP A 366 4.03 -26.76 -2.88
C TRP A 366 3.47 -25.91 -1.74
N GLN A 367 4.19 -24.86 -1.37
CA GLN A 367 3.77 -23.93 -0.32
C GLN A 367 4.03 -22.48 -0.72
N ARG A 368 3.12 -21.60 -0.30
CA ARG A 368 3.20 -20.15 -0.49
C ARG A 368 3.92 -19.56 0.71
N ILE A 369 5.10 -19.04 0.47
CA ILE A 369 5.91 -18.37 1.49
C ILE A 369 5.83 -16.87 1.27
N ALA A 370 5.45 -16.13 2.31
CA ALA A 370 5.52 -14.69 2.29
C ALA A 370 6.54 -14.19 3.32
N LEU A 371 7.35 -13.22 2.92
CA LEU A 371 8.27 -12.46 3.76
C LEU A 371 7.77 -11.02 3.80
N VAL A 372 7.29 -10.58 4.96
CA VAL A 372 6.81 -9.22 5.20
C VAL A 372 7.88 -8.47 5.97
N VAL A 373 8.33 -7.34 5.42
CA VAL A 373 9.35 -6.50 6.05
C VAL A 373 8.78 -5.13 6.31
N ASP A 374 8.88 -4.70 7.56
CA ASP A 374 8.64 -3.33 7.98
C ASP A 374 9.78 -2.90 8.92
N THR A 375 10.67 -2.04 8.42
CA THR A 375 11.80 -1.51 9.18
C THR A 375 11.51 -0.18 9.88
N THR A 376 10.28 0.32 9.76
CA THR A 376 9.84 1.68 10.13
C THR A 376 9.14 1.78 11.48
N SER A 377 8.77 0.63 12.06
CA SER A 377 8.07 0.54 13.35
C SER A 377 8.68 1.45 14.44
N PRO A 378 7.95 2.48 14.91
CA PRO A 378 8.48 3.58 15.74
C PRO A 378 9.05 3.18 17.12
N ALA A 379 8.80 1.94 17.56
CA ALA A 379 9.18 1.46 18.89
C ALA A 379 10.51 0.69 18.94
N GLY A 380 11.32 0.69 17.87
CA GLY A 380 12.49 -0.19 17.78
C GLY A 380 12.11 -1.67 17.57
N ASN A 381 10.89 -1.90 17.11
CA ASN A 381 10.33 -3.21 16.80
C ASN A 381 10.23 -3.38 15.28
N ALA A 382 11.28 -3.00 14.55
CA ALA A 382 11.36 -3.33 13.13
C ALA A 382 11.17 -4.86 13.01
N THR A 383 10.23 -5.31 12.17
CA THR A 383 9.87 -6.72 12.10
C THR A 383 10.11 -7.27 10.72
N TYR A 384 10.63 -8.50 10.69
CA TYR A 384 10.51 -9.38 9.54
C TYR A 384 9.58 -10.54 9.97
N LYS A 385 8.50 -10.74 9.23
CA LYS A 385 7.56 -11.84 9.45
C LYS A 385 7.63 -12.84 8.29
N SER A 386 7.50 -14.12 8.60
CA SER A 386 7.38 -15.19 7.62
C SER A 386 6.03 -15.90 7.77
N TYR A 387 5.46 -16.31 6.64
CA TYR A 387 4.18 -17.02 6.58
C TYR A 387 4.30 -18.27 5.72
N VAL A 388 3.49 -19.27 6.03
CA VAL A 388 3.34 -20.49 5.23
C VAL A 388 1.86 -20.65 4.92
N ASN A 389 1.50 -20.62 3.64
CA ASN A 389 0.12 -20.73 3.14
C ASN A 389 -0.84 -19.76 3.84
N GLY A 390 -0.41 -18.50 4.00
CA GLY A 390 -1.18 -17.46 4.67
C GLY A 390 -1.20 -17.49 6.20
N VAL A 391 -0.62 -18.51 6.84
CA VAL A 391 -0.54 -18.62 8.30
C VAL A 391 0.81 -18.11 8.80
N LEU A 392 0.78 -17.24 9.82
CA LEU A 392 1.99 -16.70 10.44
C LEU A 392 2.86 -17.85 10.96
N GLN A 393 4.12 -17.86 10.51
CA GLN A 393 5.11 -18.85 10.89
C GLN A 393 6.09 -18.29 11.92
N ASN A 394 6.66 -17.13 11.65
CA ASN A 394 7.59 -16.47 12.54
C ASN A 394 7.43 -14.94 12.48
N GLN A 395 7.79 -14.29 13.58
CA GLN A 395 7.96 -12.85 13.66
C GLN A 395 9.28 -12.60 14.37
N VAL A 396 10.27 -12.16 13.61
CA VAL A 396 11.58 -11.80 14.14
C VAL A 396 11.62 -10.30 14.35
N GLN A 397 12.02 -9.92 15.56
CA GLN A 397 12.34 -8.54 15.84
C GLN A 397 13.76 -8.24 15.37
N LEU A 398 13.91 -7.26 14.49
CA LEU A 398 15.18 -6.88 13.91
C LEU A 398 16.06 -6.21 14.99
N PRO A 399 17.34 -6.60 15.10
CA PRO A 399 18.30 -5.96 16.00
C PRO A 399 18.46 -4.46 15.75
N SER A 400 18.92 -3.75 16.78
CA SER A 400 19.32 -2.34 16.65
C SER A 400 20.36 -2.16 15.53
N GLY A 401 20.11 -1.20 14.63
CA GLY A 401 20.91 -0.94 13.42
C GLY A 401 20.45 -1.67 12.16
N TRP A 402 19.41 -2.53 12.23
CA TRP A 402 18.79 -3.18 11.06
C TRP A 402 17.45 -2.55 10.68
N GLY A 403 17.09 -1.42 11.28
CA GLY A 403 15.89 -0.63 10.96
C GLY A 403 15.99 0.10 9.62
N VAL A 404 15.43 1.30 9.55
CA VAL A 404 15.43 2.14 8.33
C VAL A 404 16.80 2.18 7.66
N ASP A 405 16.83 1.87 6.36
CA ASP A 405 17.98 1.76 5.46
C ASP A 405 19.04 0.71 5.83
N GLY A 406 18.77 -0.07 6.87
CA GLY A 406 19.65 -1.13 7.37
C GLY A 406 19.63 -2.40 6.51
N ARG A 407 19.95 -3.53 7.17
CA ARG A 407 20.12 -4.84 6.52
C ARG A 407 18.91 -5.29 5.71
N TYR A 408 17.70 -5.04 6.22
CA TYR A 408 16.46 -5.47 5.56
C TYR A 408 15.88 -4.45 4.59
N ALA A 409 16.46 -3.25 4.49
CA ALA A 409 16.03 -2.31 3.47
C ALA A 409 16.55 -2.75 2.09
N LEU A 410 15.75 -2.65 1.04
CA LEU A 410 16.18 -3.00 -0.32
C LEU A 410 16.87 -1.81 -0.99
N GLY A 411 18.04 -2.07 -1.59
CA GLY A 411 18.51 -1.22 -2.70
C GLY A 411 17.86 -1.74 -3.98
N ASP A 412 18.23 -1.21 -5.15
CA ASP A 412 17.57 -1.49 -6.45
C ASP A 412 17.45 -2.99 -6.85
N THR A 413 18.19 -3.87 -6.17
CA THR A 413 18.22 -5.30 -6.46
C THR A 413 18.27 -6.11 -5.16
N PHE A 414 17.56 -7.24 -5.16
CA PHE A 414 17.72 -8.32 -4.19
C PHE A 414 17.86 -9.67 -4.91
N LEU A 415 18.22 -10.70 -4.15
CA LEU A 415 18.39 -12.07 -4.63
C LEU A 415 17.40 -13.03 -3.95
N VAL A 416 16.93 -14.01 -4.70
CA VAL A 416 16.09 -15.11 -4.21
C VAL A 416 16.85 -16.41 -4.42
N PHE A 417 16.91 -17.23 -3.37
CA PHE A 417 17.71 -18.47 -3.31
C PHE A 417 19.23 -18.24 -3.40
N ALA A 418 19.76 -17.18 -2.78
CA ALA A 418 21.20 -16.88 -2.78
C ALA A 418 21.78 -16.84 -1.37
N ASP A 419 22.99 -17.37 -1.21
CA ASP A 419 23.81 -17.26 0.00
C ASP A 419 25.30 -17.25 -0.40
N ASN A 420 26.13 -16.52 0.35
CA ASN A 420 27.56 -16.36 0.07
C ASN A 420 28.39 -17.63 0.35
N SER A 421 27.85 -18.57 1.12
CA SER A 421 28.51 -19.79 1.58
C SER A 421 27.91 -21.07 0.97
N ASN A 422 27.01 -20.92 -0.01
CA ASN A 422 26.33 -21.98 -0.75
C ASN A 422 25.32 -22.79 0.08
N GLU A 423 24.66 -22.15 1.05
CA GLU A 423 23.56 -22.72 1.84
C GLU A 423 22.21 -22.63 1.10
N VAL A 424 22.20 -23.14 -0.13
CA VAL A 424 21.05 -23.16 -1.04
C VAL A 424 20.87 -24.57 -1.58
N ALA A 425 19.67 -25.13 -1.45
CA ALA A 425 19.30 -26.40 -2.08
C ALA A 425 18.74 -26.18 -3.49
N SER A 426 18.73 -27.22 -4.33
CA SER A 426 17.92 -27.21 -5.55
C SER A 426 16.43 -27.25 -5.21
N GLY A 427 15.59 -26.64 -6.05
CA GLY A 427 14.17 -26.52 -5.78
C GLY A 427 13.35 -26.11 -7.00
N TYR A 428 12.09 -25.77 -6.74
CA TYR A 428 11.13 -25.32 -7.74
C TYR A 428 10.47 -24.03 -7.26
N ILE A 429 10.19 -23.13 -8.20
CA ILE A 429 9.35 -21.94 -8.01
C ILE A 429 8.30 -21.88 -9.12
N ASN A 430 7.03 -21.73 -8.75
CA ASN A 430 5.92 -21.56 -9.68
C ASN A 430 5.70 -20.08 -9.96
N SER A 431 5.54 -19.28 -8.90
CA SER A 431 5.29 -17.84 -9.06
C SER A 431 5.94 -17.04 -7.95
N MET A 432 6.18 -15.76 -8.22
CA MET A 432 6.66 -14.79 -7.26
C MET A 432 5.92 -13.47 -7.46
N GLN A 433 5.68 -12.75 -6.37
CA GLN A 433 5.08 -11.42 -6.42
C GLN A 433 5.75 -10.50 -5.39
N LEU A 434 5.82 -9.21 -5.72
CA LEU A 434 6.39 -8.18 -4.88
C LEU A 434 5.35 -7.08 -4.63
N ARG A 435 5.21 -6.71 -3.36
CA ARG A 435 4.43 -5.54 -2.92
C ARG A 435 5.36 -4.46 -2.39
N SER A 436 5.08 -3.20 -2.70
CA SER A 436 5.80 -2.04 -2.16
C SER A 436 5.36 -1.61 -0.76
N TYR A 437 4.69 -2.50 -0.04
CA TYR A 437 4.21 -2.27 1.33
C TYR A 437 4.26 -3.56 2.15
N ALA A 438 4.23 -3.41 3.48
CA ALA A 438 4.09 -4.53 4.40
C ALA A 438 2.63 -5.00 4.43
N MET A 439 2.33 -6.18 3.87
CA MET A 439 0.99 -6.75 3.86
C MET A 439 0.53 -7.15 5.26
N SER A 440 -0.77 -7.04 5.52
CA SER A 440 -1.35 -7.44 6.80
C SER A 440 -1.54 -8.96 6.90
N ASP A 441 -1.72 -9.46 8.13
CA ASP A 441 -1.98 -10.88 8.40
C ASP A 441 -3.26 -11.36 7.66
N ALA A 442 -4.29 -10.52 7.55
CA ALA A 442 -5.54 -10.86 6.88
C ALA A 442 -5.36 -10.99 5.37
N GLU A 443 -4.56 -10.11 4.75
CA GLU A 443 -4.28 -10.17 3.32
C GLU A 443 -3.51 -11.43 2.93
N LEU A 444 -2.58 -11.85 3.78
CA LEU A 444 -1.80 -13.07 3.57
C LEU A 444 -2.62 -14.32 3.83
N ALA A 445 -3.50 -14.30 4.83
CA ALA A 445 -4.44 -15.40 5.08
C ALA A 445 -5.35 -15.63 3.87
N ALA A 446 -5.84 -14.56 3.24
CA ALA A 446 -6.66 -14.64 2.04
C ALA A 446 -5.92 -15.24 0.83
N LEU A 447 -4.62 -14.95 0.66
CA LEU A 447 -3.83 -15.58 -0.40
C LEU A 447 -3.68 -17.10 -0.25
N GLY A 448 -3.85 -17.67 0.94
CA GLY A 448 -3.88 -19.12 1.15
C GLY A 448 -2.67 -19.89 0.59
N ALA A 449 -2.93 -21.11 0.10
CA ALA A 449 -1.94 -22.02 -0.48
C ALA A 449 -1.72 -21.79 -1.99
N PRO A 450 -0.62 -22.29 -2.58
CA PRO A 450 -0.36 -22.16 -4.01
C PRO A 450 -1.42 -22.83 -4.89
N SER A 451 -1.66 -22.24 -6.05
CA SER A 451 -2.44 -22.82 -7.15
C SER A 451 -1.55 -23.00 -8.38
N ALA A 452 -2.01 -23.77 -9.38
CA ALA A 452 -1.30 -23.89 -10.65
C ALA A 452 -1.24 -22.59 -11.46
N ALA A 453 -2.19 -21.67 -11.23
CA ALA A 453 -2.23 -20.35 -11.87
C ALA A 453 -1.24 -19.34 -11.25
N GLY A 454 -0.70 -19.66 -10.07
CA GLY A 454 0.27 -18.83 -9.35
C GLY A 454 -0.35 -17.90 -8.31
N ILE A 455 0.37 -16.84 -7.98
CA ILE A 455 -0.08 -15.81 -7.03
C ILE A 455 -1.04 -14.84 -7.74
N PRO A 456 -2.28 -14.71 -7.24
CA PRO A 456 -3.26 -13.77 -7.77
C PRO A 456 -2.70 -12.34 -7.90
N ILE A 457 -2.88 -11.75 -9.07
CA ILE A 457 -2.84 -10.30 -9.20
C ILE A 457 -4.23 -9.84 -8.75
N PRO A 458 -4.35 -8.95 -7.74
CA PRO A 458 -5.66 -8.53 -7.25
C PRO A 458 -6.55 -8.10 -8.41
N VAL A 459 -7.63 -8.85 -8.63
CA VAL A 459 -8.66 -8.56 -9.62
C VAL A 459 -9.78 -7.86 -8.89
N GLU A 460 -10.25 -6.72 -9.41
CA GLU A 460 -11.42 -6.05 -8.85
C GLU A 460 -12.61 -7.04 -8.86
N GLY A 461 -13.31 -7.19 -7.74
CA GLY A 461 -14.37 -8.21 -7.60
C GLY A 461 -13.93 -9.53 -6.94
N ASP A 462 -12.64 -9.83 -6.87
CA ASP A 462 -12.09 -11.02 -6.19
C ASP A 462 -11.96 -10.74 -4.68
N VAL A 463 -13.09 -10.82 -3.98
CA VAL A 463 -13.19 -10.47 -2.55
C VAL A 463 -12.55 -11.53 -1.66
N ASN A 464 -12.45 -12.77 -2.14
CA ASN A 464 -11.83 -13.86 -1.40
C ASN A 464 -10.31 -13.98 -1.69
N ARG A 465 -9.82 -13.31 -2.74
CA ARG A 465 -8.42 -13.19 -3.19
C ARG A 465 -7.80 -14.48 -3.72
N ASP A 466 -8.59 -15.37 -4.30
CA ASP A 466 -8.10 -16.61 -4.92
C ASP A 466 -7.63 -16.44 -6.37
N GLY A 467 -7.79 -15.24 -6.93
CA GLY A 467 -7.40 -14.85 -8.28
C GLY A 467 -8.46 -15.06 -9.33
N CYS A 468 -9.63 -15.55 -8.96
CA CYS A 468 -10.82 -15.64 -9.79
C CYS A 468 -11.91 -14.74 -9.21
N VAL A 469 -12.80 -14.23 -10.06
CA VAL A 469 -14.04 -13.61 -9.59
C VAL A 469 -15.17 -14.60 -9.90
N ASP A 470 -15.64 -15.35 -8.92
CA ASP A 470 -16.59 -16.44 -9.15
C ASP A 470 -17.75 -16.52 -8.13
N ASP A 471 -18.46 -17.65 -8.12
CA ASP A 471 -19.60 -17.87 -7.23
C ASP A 471 -19.23 -17.76 -5.74
N ALA A 472 -17.97 -18.01 -5.37
CA ALA A 472 -17.47 -17.86 -4.00
C ALA A 472 -17.35 -16.38 -3.61
N ASP A 473 -16.87 -15.51 -4.51
CA ASP A 473 -16.85 -14.06 -4.31
C ASP A 473 -18.24 -13.49 -4.22
N LEU A 474 -19.12 -13.93 -5.12
CA LEU A 474 -20.53 -13.59 -5.07
C LEU A 474 -21.15 -13.94 -3.73
N LEU A 475 -20.88 -15.15 -3.22
CA LEU A 475 -21.45 -15.58 -1.95
C LEU A 475 -20.89 -14.81 -0.76
N ALA A 476 -19.59 -14.46 -0.78
CA ALA A 476 -18.96 -13.63 0.24
C ALA A 476 -19.63 -12.24 0.28
N VAL A 477 -19.79 -11.57 -0.86
CA VAL A 477 -20.52 -10.29 -0.94
C VAL A 477 -21.95 -10.40 -0.42
N LEU A 478 -22.68 -11.45 -0.82
CA LEU A 478 -24.06 -11.66 -0.36
C LEU A 478 -24.17 -11.96 1.14
N PHE A 479 -23.16 -12.56 1.76
CA PHE A 479 -23.14 -12.80 3.20
C PHE A 479 -22.78 -11.56 4.01
N ALA A 480 -21.95 -10.69 3.45
CA ALA A 480 -21.60 -9.42 4.06
C ALA A 480 -22.64 -8.31 3.79
N PHE A 481 -23.61 -8.54 2.90
CA PHE A 481 -24.62 -7.56 2.48
C PHE A 481 -25.33 -6.88 3.67
N GLY A 482 -25.30 -5.55 3.68
CA GLY A 482 -25.80 -4.69 4.75
C GLY A 482 -24.81 -4.46 5.91
N ALA A 483 -23.59 -4.98 5.84
CA ALA A 483 -22.51 -4.58 6.73
C ALA A 483 -22.22 -3.09 6.57
N ASN A 484 -21.98 -2.41 7.68
CA ASN A 484 -21.66 -0.99 7.74
C ASN A 484 -20.41 -0.84 8.61
N ASP A 485 -19.24 -0.96 8.00
CA ASP A 485 -17.96 -0.82 8.67
C ASP A 485 -16.90 -0.38 7.64
N PRO A 486 -16.45 0.89 7.66
CA PRO A 486 -15.39 1.37 6.76
C PRO A 486 -14.05 0.66 6.99
N CYS A 487 -13.96 -0.16 8.04
CA CYS A 487 -12.77 -0.92 8.41
C CYS A 487 -12.85 -2.41 8.08
N ILE A 488 -14.01 -2.93 7.68
CA ILE A 488 -14.19 -4.38 7.51
C ILE A 488 -15.21 -4.68 6.41
N ALA A 489 -14.71 -4.87 5.19
CA ALA A 489 -15.13 -5.93 4.28
C ALA A 489 -14.23 -5.92 3.03
N LEU A 490 -13.65 -7.06 2.65
CA LEU A 490 -13.12 -7.21 1.29
C LEU A 490 -14.26 -7.19 0.27
N GLU A 491 -15.46 -7.44 0.76
CA GLU A 491 -16.75 -7.44 0.11
C GLU A 491 -17.31 -6.04 -0.16
N ASP A 492 -16.81 -5.00 0.53
CA ASP A 492 -17.04 -3.59 0.20
C ASP A 492 -16.03 -3.20 -0.90
N LEU A 493 -16.39 -3.56 -2.13
CA LEU A 493 -15.56 -3.44 -3.31
C LEU A 493 -15.40 -1.99 -3.75
N ASN A 494 -16.46 -1.19 -3.60
CA ASN A 494 -16.39 0.23 -3.90
C ASN A 494 -15.73 1.03 -2.76
N ARG A 495 -15.65 0.50 -1.53
CA ARG A 495 -15.05 1.10 -0.32
C ARG A 495 -15.82 2.29 0.24
N ASP A 496 -17.14 2.30 0.08
CA ASP A 496 -18.00 3.36 0.62
C ASP A 496 -18.36 3.17 2.11
N GLY A 497 -17.90 2.08 2.71
CA GLY A 497 -18.14 1.70 4.10
C GLY A 497 -19.39 0.87 4.30
N THR A 498 -20.12 0.52 3.23
CA THR A 498 -21.33 -0.31 3.25
C THR A 498 -21.22 -1.39 2.19
N VAL A 499 -21.53 -2.65 2.55
CA VAL A 499 -21.67 -3.71 1.53
C VAL A 499 -23.09 -3.70 0.99
N ASP A 500 -23.30 -3.27 -0.25
CA ASP A 500 -24.63 -3.16 -0.84
C ASP A 500 -24.72 -3.62 -2.32
N ASP A 501 -25.76 -3.17 -3.03
CA ASP A 501 -25.98 -3.55 -4.42
C ASP A 501 -24.93 -2.97 -5.37
N ALA A 502 -24.24 -1.89 -5.00
CA ALA A 502 -23.11 -1.37 -5.76
C ALA A 502 -21.92 -2.34 -5.74
N ASP A 503 -21.59 -2.92 -4.59
CA ASP A 503 -20.53 -3.94 -4.47
C ASP A 503 -20.90 -5.21 -5.20
N LEU A 504 -22.15 -5.65 -5.05
CA LEU A 504 -22.68 -6.79 -5.78
C LEU A 504 -22.56 -6.57 -7.29
N LEU A 505 -22.88 -5.36 -7.79
CA LEU A 505 -22.73 -5.03 -9.20
C LEU A 505 -21.26 -5.01 -9.64
N LEU A 506 -20.34 -4.42 -8.86
CA LEU A 506 -18.90 -4.42 -9.15
C LEU A 506 -18.34 -5.84 -9.23
N MET A 507 -18.73 -6.69 -8.30
CA MET A 507 -18.39 -8.12 -8.32
C MET A 507 -18.96 -8.78 -9.59
N LEU A 508 -20.24 -8.57 -9.90
CA LEU A 508 -20.90 -9.17 -11.07
C LEU A 508 -20.33 -8.65 -12.40
N PHE A 509 -19.90 -7.39 -12.48
CA PHE A 509 -19.23 -6.83 -13.66
C PHE A 509 -17.88 -7.50 -13.92
N ASN A 510 -17.21 -7.92 -12.85
CA ASN A 510 -15.94 -8.60 -12.93
C ASN A 510 -16.05 -10.13 -12.93
N PHE A 511 -17.27 -10.68 -12.83
CA PHE A 511 -17.51 -12.10 -12.75
C PHE A 511 -16.90 -12.86 -13.93
N GLY A 512 -16.08 -13.87 -13.63
CA GLY A 512 -15.30 -14.67 -14.56
C GLY A 512 -13.95 -14.07 -14.96
N ASN A 513 -13.54 -12.92 -14.40
CA ASN A 513 -12.20 -12.38 -14.59
C ASN A 513 -11.17 -13.12 -13.71
N GLY A 514 -9.93 -13.20 -14.17
CA GLY A 514 -8.81 -13.84 -13.46
C GLY A 514 -8.74 -15.36 -13.57
N CYS A 515 -9.80 -15.98 -14.11
CA CYS A 515 -9.97 -17.43 -14.26
C CYS A 515 -9.19 -18.07 -15.43
#